data_AF-Q1CZA4-F1
#
_entry.id   AF-Q1CZA4-F1
#
_cell.length_a   1.000
_cell.length_b   1.000
_cell.length_c   1.000
_cell.angle_alpha   90.00
_cell.angle_beta   90.00
_cell.angle_gamma   90.00
#
_symmetry.space_group_name_H-M   'P 1'
#
loop_
_entity.id
_entity.type
_entity.pdbx_description
1 polymer ?
#
loop_
_entity_poly.entity_id
_entity_poly.type
_entity_poly.pdbx_seq_one_letter_code
_entity_poly.pdbx_strand_id
1 'polypeptide(L)'
;MNLTIDDHDIDADVTELQPELVEQARVVLACMRGAELLPQGVANVDVMHGPSLSNSEPVAPRHLLPAPGSHQAPYLLLQQHLERHGVFAITLFTDVSFLAIPEVLLRCQEMYFELCPRERLRFYADENMRKHRPVGPKTFGMLESSLRNPQDKDGIVALELKDGEHALDAPKHLFKVYGRDRDRRGDPDQLANSLCMTFAPEDGLARVRDMAALVRRIAEIFPYRSGCAGFGYQVSRYSSEVGESFAWQKSMRHPQMDIVRSLQDRHAVANNAGKTVNWLTLVCDELLRELGSPKNVEQTLEAPIEWTHLGAGVLFQLGASPGFIDRTRGETAPDYHRLHRLLRPLIERAREQSPWFATGSSDDQAERTDDWFRRFDRA
;
A
#
# COMPACT_ATOMS: atom_id res chain seq x y z
N MET A 1 -13.09 12.38 -24.84
CA MET A 1 -12.84 11.74 -26.15
C MET A 1 -12.87 10.25 -25.86
N ASN A 2 -13.94 9.56 -26.25
CA ASN A 2 -14.18 8.20 -25.77
C ASN A 2 -13.31 7.23 -26.54
N LEU A 3 -12.35 6.59 -25.86
CA LEU A 3 -11.66 5.41 -26.37
C LEU A 3 -12.51 4.19 -26.00
N THR A 4 -13.38 3.79 -26.91
CA THR A 4 -13.87 2.41 -26.97
C THR A 4 -12.69 1.50 -27.25
N ILE A 5 -12.46 0.52 -26.38
CA ILE A 5 -11.59 -0.61 -26.66
C ILE A 5 -12.42 -1.59 -27.50
N ASP A 6 -11.89 -2.05 -28.64
CA ASP A 6 -12.58 -2.99 -29.51
C ASP A 6 -12.68 -4.38 -28.86
N ASP A 7 -13.91 -4.86 -28.62
CA ASP A 7 -14.25 -6.19 -28.08
C ASP A 7 -14.14 -7.31 -29.14
N HIS A 8 -13.08 -7.29 -29.95
CA HIS A 8 -12.85 -8.25 -31.04
C HIS A 8 -11.50 -8.98 -30.92
N ASP A 9 -11.34 -9.70 -29.80
CA ASP A 9 -10.48 -10.90 -29.72
C ASP A 9 -10.81 -11.80 -28.50
N ILE A 10 -12.09 -11.88 -28.11
CA ILE A 10 -12.59 -12.85 -27.10
C ILE A 10 -13.58 -13.81 -27.76
N ASP A 11 -13.06 -14.67 -28.65
CA ASP A 11 -13.80 -15.87 -29.09
C ASP A 11 -12.82 -17.01 -29.45
N ALA A 12 -12.27 -17.65 -28.41
CA ALA A 12 -11.54 -18.91 -28.51
C ALA A 12 -11.67 -19.71 -27.20
N ASP A 13 -12.38 -20.84 -27.27
CA ASP A 13 -12.52 -21.90 -26.27
C ASP A 13 -12.94 -21.50 -24.83
N VAL A 14 -14.26 -21.32 -24.65
CA VAL A 14 -14.93 -21.58 -23.36
C VAL A 14 -15.38 -23.05 -23.32
N THR A 15 -14.42 -23.97 -23.25
CA THR A 15 -14.66 -25.39 -22.94
C THR A 15 -13.58 -25.91 -22.00
N GLU A 16 -13.97 -26.64 -20.95
CA GLU A 16 -13.11 -27.13 -19.86
C GLU A 16 -12.38 -26.05 -19.02
N LEU A 17 -13.15 -25.35 -18.17
CA LEU A 17 -12.59 -24.89 -16.89
C LEU A 17 -12.05 -26.10 -16.12
N GLN A 18 -10.76 -26.09 -15.79
CA GLN A 18 -10.15 -27.21 -15.06
C GLN A 18 -10.88 -27.45 -13.73
N PRO A 19 -11.15 -28.72 -13.33
CA PRO A 19 -11.93 -29.03 -12.13
C PRO A 19 -11.43 -28.35 -10.86
N GLU A 20 -10.12 -28.11 -10.76
CA GLU A 20 -9.45 -27.40 -9.67
C GLU A 20 -9.92 -25.95 -9.51
N LEU A 21 -10.16 -25.22 -10.61
CA LEU A 21 -10.68 -23.85 -10.57
C LEU A 21 -12.16 -23.80 -10.15
N VAL A 22 -12.95 -24.79 -10.58
CA VAL A 22 -14.35 -24.93 -10.17
C VAL A 22 -14.45 -25.24 -8.68
N GLU A 23 -13.57 -26.10 -8.16
CA GLU A 23 -13.56 -26.46 -6.74
C GLU A 23 -13.00 -25.32 -5.86
N GLN A 24 -11.98 -24.58 -6.33
CA GLN A 24 -11.52 -23.36 -5.65
C GLN A 24 -12.61 -22.28 -5.59
N ALA A 25 -13.35 -22.05 -6.68
CA ALA A 25 -14.49 -21.13 -6.69
C ALA A 25 -15.61 -21.57 -5.72
N ARG A 26 -15.85 -22.89 -5.59
CA ARG A 26 -16.79 -23.45 -4.60
C ARG A 26 -16.31 -23.26 -3.17
N VAL A 27 -15.03 -23.45 -2.86
CA VAL A 27 -14.48 -23.19 -1.53
C VAL A 27 -14.63 -21.71 -1.15
N VAL A 28 -14.34 -20.78 -2.07
CA VAL A 28 -14.57 -19.34 -1.84
C VAL A 28 -16.06 -19.05 -1.58
N LEU A 29 -16.97 -19.58 -2.42
CA LEU A 29 -18.42 -19.44 -2.22
C LEU A 29 -18.95 -20.09 -0.93
N ALA A 30 -18.34 -21.18 -0.47
CA ALA A 30 -18.69 -21.83 0.80
C ALA A 30 -18.24 -20.99 1.99
N CYS A 31 -17.01 -20.45 1.96
CA CYS A 31 -16.51 -19.49 2.95
C CYS A 31 -17.37 -18.21 3.02
N MET A 32 -17.94 -17.77 1.89
CA MET A 32 -18.87 -16.63 1.85
C MET A 32 -20.28 -16.95 2.39
N ARG A 33 -20.65 -18.23 2.53
CA ARG A 33 -21.99 -18.68 2.98
C ARG A 33 -22.02 -19.33 4.37
N GLY A 34 -20.87 -19.75 4.89
CA GLY A 34 -20.74 -20.51 6.14
C GLY A 34 -20.44 -19.66 7.38
N ALA A 35 -21.41 -18.85 7.83
CA ALA A 35 -21.32 -18.10 9.08
C ALA A 35 -22.42 -18.47 10.09
N GLU A 36 -22.75 -19.76 10.20
CA GLU A 36 -23.57 -20.31 11.28
C GLU A 36 -23.37 -21.84 11.38
N LEU A 37 -22.79 -22.31 12.51
CA LEU A 37 -22.95 -23.63 13.16
C LEU A 37 -21.82 -23.86 14.17
N LEU A 38 -22.09 -23.57 15.45
CA LEU A 38 -21.26 -24.00 16.58
C LEU A 38 -21.86 -25.27 17.21
N PRO A 39 -21.08 -26.33 17.46
CA PRO A 39 -21.42 -27.36 18.44
C PRO A 39 -21.11 -26.87 19.86
N GLN A 40 -21.96 -27.18 20.84
CA GLN A 40 -21.74 -26.88 22.26
C GLN A 40 -21.23 -28.09 23.06
N GLY A 41 -20.44 -27.83 24.12
CA GLY A 41 -20.07 -28.78 25.18
C GLY A 41 -18.96 -29.79 24.79
N VAL A 42 -18.22 -30.45 25.70
CA VAL A 42 -18.07 -30.48 27.19
C VAL A 42 -16.57 -30.90 27.42
N ALA A 43 -15.81 -30.68 28.50
CA ALA A 43 -16.08 -30.56 29.94
C ALA A 43 -14.96 -29.79 30.71
N ASN A 44 -15.04 -29.77 32.04
CA ASN A 44 -13.98 -29.31 32.97
C ASN A 44 -12.89 -30.39 33.20
N VAL A 45 -11.65 -29.97 33.54
CA VAL A 45 -10.73 -30.73 34.41
C VAL A 45 -9.99 -29.74 35.35
N ASP A 46 -9.69 -30.21 36.56
CA ASP A 46 -9.33 -29.43 37.74
C ASP A 46 -7.93 -28.77 37.80
N VAL A 47 -7.85 -27.81 38.73
CA VAL A 47 -6.66 -27.08 39.18
C VAL A 47 -5.77 -27.96 40.09
N MET A 48 -4.45 -27.86 39.94
CA MET A 48 -3.47 -28.26 40.97
C MET A 48 -2.40 -27.18 41.16
N HIS A 49 -2.16 -26.81 42.42
CA HIS A 49 -1.13 -25.84 42.82
C HIS A 49 0.24 -26.50 43.04
N GLY A 50 1.32 -25.80 42.68
CA GLY A 50 2.71 -26.20 42.95
C GLY A 50 3.70 -25.07 42.62
N PRO A 51 4.88 -24.99 43.27
CA PRO A 51 5.24 -23.73 43.92
C PRO A 51 6.27 -22.84 43.20
N SER A 52 6.34 -21.60 43.69
CA SER A 52 7.28 -20.54 43.34
C SER A 52 8.74 -20.96 43.37
N LEU A 53 9.50 -20.58 42.33
CA LEU A 53 10.94 -20.36 42.40
C LEU A 53 11.29 -19.03 41.74
N SER A 54 11.99 -18.17 42.49
CA SER A 54 12.54 -16.90 42.02
C SER A 54 13.79 -17.13 41.18
N ASN A 55 13.88 -16.48 40.01
CA ASN A 55 15.16 -16.07 39.44
C ASN A 55 15.00 -14.74 38.72
N SER A 56 15.94 -13.82 38.96
CA SER A 56 15.96 -12.48 38.39
C SER A 56 16.67 -12.49 37.04
N GLU A 57 15.93 -12.21 35.97
CA GLU A 57 16.47 -12.01 34.62
C GLU A 57 16.16 -10.60 34.09
N PRO A 58 16.89 -10.10 33.08
CA PRO A 58 17.07 -8.67 32.85
C PRO A 58 15.81 -7.98 32.28
N VAL A 59 15.69 -6.69 32.63
CA VAL A 59 14.53 -5.85 32.27
C VAL A 59 14.44 -5.67 30.75
N ALA A 60 13.51 -6.39 30.13
CA ALA A 60 13.09 -6.14 28.75
C ALA A 60 12.52 -4.71 28.60
N PRO A 61 12.70 -4.05 27.45
CA PRO A 61 12.19 -2.70 27.24
C PRO A 61 10.66 -2.67 27.34
N ARG A 62 10.13 -1.82 28.23
CA ARG A 62 8.69 -1.64 28.39
C ARG A 62 8.07 -1.13 27.08
N HIS A 63 7.31 -2.00 26.42
CA HIS A 63 6.39 -1.58 25.36
C HIS A 63 5.45 -0.49 25.90
N LEU A 64 5.28 0.59 25.15
CA LEU A 64 4.26 1.61 25.39
C LEU A 64 2.88 1.07 24.99
N LEU A 65 2.39 0.10 25.77
CA LEU A 65 0.97 -0.26 25.75
C LEU A 65 0.18 0.87 26.43
N PRO A 66 -0.99 1.26 25.90
CA PRO A 66 -1.86 2.21 26.57
C PRO A 66 -2.32 1.68 27.93
N ALA A 67 -2.50 2.59 28.89
CA ALA A 67 -2.80 2.26 30.27
C ALA A 67 -4.02 1.31 30.40
N PRO A 68 -3.95 0.28 31.27
CA PRO A 68 -5.06 -0.67 31.43
C PRO A 68 -6.25 0.03 32.11
N GLY A 69 -7.34 0.23 31.37
CA GLY A 69 -8.56 0.83 31.92
C GLY A 69 -9.66 1.13 30.90
N SER A 70 -9.31 1.51 29.66
CA SER A 70 -10.29 1.74 28.60
C SER A 70 -9.70 1.49 27.20
N HIS A 71 -10.54 1.07 26.24
CA HIS A 71 -10.23 0.91 24.81
C HIS A 71 -9.25 -0.20 24.34
N GLN A 72 -8.88 -1.20 25.16
CA GLN A 72 -7.97 -2.28 24.71
C GLN A 72 -8.58 -3.30 23.73
N ALA A 73 -9.81 -3.77 23.96
CA ALA A 73 -10.44 -4.80 23.10
C ALA A 73 -10.68 -4.40 21.62
N PRO A 74 -11.07 -3.15 21.29
CA PRO A 74 -11.20 -2.71 19.90
C PRO A 74 -9.87 -2.68 19.14
N TYR A 75 -8.79 -2.28 19.83
CA TYR A 75 -7.45 -2.21 19.24
C TYR A 75 -6.95 -3.62 18.89
N LEU A 76 -7.20 -4.61 19.75
CA LEU A 76 -6.90 -6.02 19.49
C LEU A 76 -7.65 -6.57 18.26
N LEU A 77 -8.92 -6.23 18.06
CA LEU A 77 -9.68 -6.69 16.89
C LEU A 77 -9.19 -6.05 15.58
N LEU A 78 -8.87 -4.76 15.61
CA LEU A 78 -8.28 -4.09 14.45
C LEU A 78 -6.88 -4.64 14.17
N GLN A 79 -6.06 -4.85 15.19
CA GLN A 79 -4.74 -5.46 15.07
C GLN A 79 -4.84 -6.86 14.45
N GLN A 80 -5.71 -7.74 14.94
CA GLN A 80 -5.93 -9.07 14.35
C GLN A 80 -6.42 -9.01 12.88
N HIS A 81 -7.21 -8.00 12.52
CA HIS A 81 -7.64 -7.78 11.12
C HIS A 81 -6.47 -7.27 10.25
N LEU A 82 -5.65 -6.36 10.77
CA LEU A 82 -4.42 -5.90 10.11
C LEU A 82 -3.47 -7.09 9.90
N GLU A 83 -3.14 -7.84 10.94
CA GLU A 83 -2.30 -9.05 10.92
C GLU A 83 -2.73 -10.06 9.85
N ARG A 84 -4.03 -10.17 9.57
CA ARG A 84 -4.54 -11.09 8.54
C ARG A 84 -4.56 -10.54 7.11
N HIS A 85 -4.78 -9.23 6.94
CA HIS A 85 -5.18 -8.68 5.63
C HIS A 85 -4.51 -7.35 5.23
N GLY A 86 -3.90 -6.65 6.18
CA GLY A 86 -3.20 -5.39 5.92
C GLY A 86 -1.72 -5.58 5.58
N VAL A 87 -1.10 -4.48 5.18
CA VAL A 87 0.36 -4.31 5.05
C VAL A 87 0.76 -2.94 5.59
N PHE A 88 2.02 -2.77 5.96
CA PHE A 88 2.64 -1.44 5.97
C PHE A 88 3.20 -1.19 4.57
N ALA A 89 2.70 -0.18 3.88
CA ALA A 89 3.10 0.18 2.53
C ALA A 89 3.91 1.49 2.51
N ILE A 90 4.82 1.59 1.54
CA ILE A 90 5.51 2.82 1.12
C ILE A 90 5.29 2.90 -0.39
N THR A 91 4.57 3.92 -0.88
CA THR A 91 4.39 4.13 -2.32
C THR A 91 4.81 5.54 -2.68
N LEU A 92 5.84 5.65 -3.53
CA LEU A 92 6.38 6.90 -4.04
C LEU A 92 6.21 6.96 -5.56
N PHE A 93 5.94 8.16 -6.05
CA PHE A 93 5.77 8.47 -7.46
C PHE A 93 6.77 9.54 -7.87
N THR A 94 7.38 9.38 -9.04
CA THR A 94 8.33 10.34 -9.63
C THR A 94 8.04 10.51 -11.10
N ASP A 95 8.39 11.67 -11.63
CA ASP A 95 8.35 12.00 -13.05
C ASP A 95 9.73 11.80 -13.72
N VAL A 96 10.76 11.47 -12.93
CA VAL A 96 12.12 11.18 -13.38
C VAL A 96 12.22 9.76 -13.95
N SER A 97 12.90 9.61 -15.09
CA SER A 97 13.21 8.32 -15.69
C SER A 97 14.13 7.48 -14.79
N PHE A 98 13.76 6.23 -14.51
CA PHE A 98 14.59 5.33 -13.69
C PHE A 98 15.97 5.06 -14.31
N LEU A 99 16.11 5.19 -15.63
CA LEU A 99 17.39 5.09 -16.34
C LEU A 99 18.33 6.28 -16.06
N ALA A 100 17.79 7.42 -15.64
CA ALA A 100 18.57 8.60 -15.23
C ALA A 100 19.03 8.54 -13.75
N ILE A 101 18.42 7.66 -12.94
CA ILE A 101 18.70 7.52 -11.49
C ILE A 101 18.98 6.07 -11.03
N PRO A 102 19.80 5.29 -11.76
CA PRO A 102 19.92 3.84 -11.52
C PRO A 102 20.43 3.52 -10.11
N GLU A 103 21.47 4.22 -9.64
CA GLU A 103 22.07 3.99 -8.32
C GLU A 103 21.10 4.37 -7.17
N VAL A 104 20.21 5.35 -7.38
CA VAL A 104 19.16 5.70 -6.40
C VAL A 104 18.16 4.55 -6.26
N LEU A 105 17.72 3.97 -7.38
CA LEU A 105 16.73 2.89 -7.37
C LEU A 105 17.31 1.59 -6.81
N LEU A 106 18.58 1.29 -7.12
CA LEU A 106 19.32 0.18 -6.50
C LEU A 106 19.50 0.41 -5.00
N ARG A 107 19.86 1.62 -4.56
CA ARG A 107 19.96 1.93 -3.13
C ARG A 107 18.62 1.78 -2.42
N CYS A 108 17.50 2.17 -3.04
CA CYS A 108 16.16 1.91 -2.50
C CYS A 108 15.86 0.41 -2.34
N GLN A 109 16.32 -0.42 -3.29
CA GLN A 109 16.19 -1.88 -3.19
C GLN A 109 17.05 -2.47 -2.06
N GLU A 110 18.27 -1.97 -1.87
CA GLU A 110 19.11 -2.34 -0.73
C GLU A 110 18.46 -1.98 0.61
N MET A 111 17.94 -0.75 0.75
CA MET A 111 17.26 -0.33 1.98
C MET A 111 16.00 -1.17 2.28
N TYR A 112 15.30 -1.66 1.26
CA TYR A 112 14.24 -2.65 1.45
C TYR A 112 14.79 -3.98 1.98
N PHE A 113 15.89 -4.49 1.43
CA PHE A 113 16.52 -5.73 1.89
C PHE A 113 17.13 -5.63 3.30
N GLU A 114 17.48 -4.43 3.77
CA GLU A 114 17.89 -4.19 5.16
C GLU A 114 16.76 -4.56 6.16
N LEU A 115 15.47 -4.46 5.78
CA LEU A 115 14.33 -4.79 6.64
C LEU A 115 13.57 -6.08 6.22
N CYS A 116 13.72 -6.54 4.98
CA CYS A 116 13.08 -7.73 4.42
C CYS A 116 14.13 -8.67 3.78
N PRO A 117 14.53 -9.77 4.45
CA PRO A 117 15.51 -10.72 3.91
C PRO A 117 15.08 -11.27 2.55
N ARG A 118 16.04 -11.45 1.64
CA ARG A 118 15.79 -11.86 0.24
C ARG A 118 15.08 -13.22 0.17
N GLU A 119 15.36 -14.10 1.11
CA GLU A 119 14.82 -15.46 1.24
C GLU A 119 13.31 -15.47 1.55
N ARG A 120 12.77 -14.35 2.05
CA ARG A 120 11.32 -14.17 2.28
C ARG A 120 10.56 -13.98 0.96
N LEU A 121 11.22 -13.46 -0.07
CA LEU A 121 10.63 -13.24 -1.39
C LEU A 121 10.71 -14.53 -2.20
N ARG A 122 9.54 -15.01 -2.66
CA ARG A 122 9.40 -16.33 -3.28
C ARG A 122 9.02 -16.25 -4.75
N PHE A 123 8.44 -15.13 -5.18
CA PHE A 123 7.95 -14.94 -6.54
C PHE A 123 8.44 -13.61 -7.15
N TYR A 124 8.56 -13.56 -8.47
CA TYR A 124 8.83 -12.34 -9.23
C TYR A 124 8.01 -12.22 -10.52
N ALA A 125 7.89 -10.99 -11.02
CA ALA A 125 7.41 -10.68 -12.37
C ALA A 125 8.11 -9.45 -12.94
N ASP A 126 8.16 -9.36 -14.27
CA ASP A 126 8.55 -8.16 -15.02
C ASP A 126 7.37 -7.65 -15.87
N GLU A 127 7.61 -6.62 -16.69
CA GLU A 127 6.60 -6.01 -17.57
C GLU A 127 5.95 -6.97 -18.58
N ASN A 128 6.66 -8.05 -18.97
CA ASN A 128 6.21 -9.00 -20.00
C ASN A 128 5.52 -10.24 -19.40
N MET A 129 5.58 -10.41 -18.07
CA MET A 129 5.13 -11.61 -17.38
C MET A 129 3.64 -11.58 -16.97
N ARG A 130 2.79 -12.27 -17.76
CA ARG A 130 1.37 -12.57 -17.43
C ARG A 130 1.19 -13.26 -16.06
N LYS A 131 2.13 -14.12 -15.66
CA LYS A 131 2.11 -14.84 -14.37
C LYS A 131 3.44 -14.67 -13.64
N HIS A 132 3.39 -14.55 -12.31
CA HIS A 132 4.58 -14.59 -11.48
C HIS A 132 5.29 -15.96 -11.60
N ARG A 133 6.62 -15.97 -11.45
CA ARG A 133 7.46 -17.18 -11.40
C ARG A 133 8.24 -17.24 -10.09
N PRO A 134 8.70 -18.42 -9.64
CA PRO A 134 9.58 -18.52 -8.48
C PRO A 134 10.87 -17.70 -8.66
N VAL A 135 11.38 -17.08 -7.59
CA VAL A 135 12.70 -16.43 -7.63
C VAL A 135 13.81 -17.46 -7.86
N GLY A 136 14.86 -17.06 -8.57
CA GLY A 136 16.08 -17.83 -8.74
C GLY A 136 17.33 -17.00 -8.44
N PRO A 137 18.54 -17.58 -8.50
CA PRO A 137 19.78 -16.91 -8.12
C PRO A 137 20.05 -15.59 -8.85
N LYS A 138 19.58 -15.45 -10.10
CA LYS A 138 19.74 -14.24 -10.91
C LYS A 138 18.65 -13.18 -10.67
N THR A 139 17.53 -13.53 -10.04
CA THR A 139 16.33 -12.67 -9.96
C THR A 139 16.61 -11.36 -9.23
N PHE A 140 17.39 -11.39 -8.14
CA PHE A 140 17.73 -10.19 -7.38
C PHE A 140 18.63 -9.21 -8.15
N GLY A 141 19.37 -9.67 -9.17
CA GLY A 141 20.16 -8.82 -10.07
C GLY A 141 19.41 -8.30 -11.29
N MET A 142 18.13 -8.68 -11.49
CA MET A 142 17.37 -8.28 -12.70
C MET A 142 17.13 -6.78 -12.78
N LEU A 143 16.97 -6.09 -11.65
CA LEU A 143 16.81 -4.64 -11.63
C LEU A 143 18.08 -3.94 -12.11
N GLU A 144 19.23 -4.29 -11.53
CA GLU A 144 20.54 -3.77 -11.95
C GLU A 144 20.81 -4.08 -13.43
N SER A 145 20.54 -5.31 -13.86
CA SER A 145 20.71 -5.70 -15.26
C SER A 145 19.83 -4.86 -16.21
N SER A 146 18.59 -4.53 -15.80
CA SER A 146 17.67 -3.71 -16.60
C SER A 146 18.09 -2.23 -16.64
N LEU A 147 18.60 -1.71 -15.52
CA LEU A 147 19.09 -0.34 -15.39
C LEU A 147 20.39 -0.10 -16.15
N ARG A 148 21.32 -1.08 -16.13
CA ARG A 148 22.62 -0.97 -16.81
C ARG A 148 22.57 -1.33 -18.30
N ASN A 149 21.55 -2.05 -18.77
CA ASN A 149 21.39 -2.46 -20.18
C ASN A 149 20.01 -2.06 -20.75
N PRO A 150 19.72 -0.74 -20.91
CA PRO A 150 18.39 -0.27 -21.29
C PRO A 150 17.97 -0.56 -22.73
N GLN A 151 18.91 -0.93 -23.62
CA GLN A 151 18.64 -1.08 -25.06
C GLN A 151 17.68 -2.23 -25.39
N ASP A 152 17.57 -3.24 -24.51
CA ASP A 152 16.74 -4.43 -24.73
C ASP A 152 15.29 -4.28 -24.23
N LYS A 153 14.94 -3.15 -23.60
CA LYS A 153 13.76 -3.01 -22.75
C LYS A 153 12.76 -1.92 -23.13
N ASP A 154 12.87 -1.35 -24.32
CA ASP A 154 11.87 -0.39 -24.84
C ASP A 154 11.68 0.88 -23.95
N GLY A 155 12.68 1.19 -23.11
CA GLY A 155 12.62 2.25 -22.10
C GLY A 155 11.85 1.87 -20.82
N ILE A 156 11.40 0.63 -20.66
CA ILE A 156 10.63 0.16 -19.50
C ILE A 156 11.56 -0.44 -18.44
N VAL A 157 11.42 0.01 -17.21
CA VAL A 157 12.09 -0.56 -16.03
C VAL A 157 11.01 -1.08 -15.08
N ALA A 158 10.73 -2.38 -15.13
CA ALA A 158 9.81 -3.02 -14.20
C ALA A 158 10.45 -4.24 -13.53
N LEU A 159 10.17 -4.37 -12.23
CA LEU A 159 10.42 -5.58 -11.45
C LEU A 159 9.45 -5.60 -10.28
N GLU A 160 8.76 -6.72 -10.10
CA GLU A 160 7.98 -7.06 -8.91
C GLU A 160 8.66 -8.26 -8.25
N LEU A 161 9.02 -8.14 -6.96
CA LEU A 161 9.50 -9.22 -6.10
C LEU A 161 8.52 -9.33 -4.93
N LYS A 162 8.00 -10.52 -4.64
CA LYS A 162 7.00 -10.69 -3.59
C LYS A 162 7.09 -11.99 -2.80
N ASP A 163 6.51 -12.01 -1.60
CA ASP A 163 6.21 -13.23 -0.84
C ASP A 163 4.85 -13.86 -1.24
N GLY A 164 4.43 -14.86 -0.46
CA GLY A 164 3.22 -15.65 -0.67
C GLY A 164 3.44 -17.14 -0.44
N GLU A 165 2.38 -17.88 -0.16
CA GLU A 165 2.38 -19.34 -0.23
C GLU A 165 2.29 -19.77 -1.70
N HIS A 166 1.46 -19.07 -2.47
CA HIS A 166 1.27 -19.23 -3.90
C HIS A 166 1.55 -17.94 -4.69
N ALA A 167 1.85 -18.10 -5.98
CA ALA A 167 2.09 -17.00 -6.90
C ALA A 167 0.90 -16.03 -7.03
N LEU A 168 -0.31 -16.47 -6.69
CA LEU A 168 -1.55 -15.72 -6.82
C LEU A 168 -1.92 -14.88 -5.59
N ASP A 169 -1.23 -15.05 -4.46
CA ASP A 169 -1.62 -14.43 -3.18
C ASP A 169 -1.46 -12.90 -3.20
N ALA A 170 -2.20 -12.19 -2.35
CA ALA A 170 -1.85 -10.83 -1.99
C ALA A 170 -0.60 -10.87 -1.10
N PRO A 171 0.52 -10.22 -1.48
CA PRO A 171 1.74 -10.30 -0.69
C PRO A 171 1.69 -9.44 0.57
N LYS A 172 2.33 -9.92 1.63
CA LYS A 172 2.69 -9.10 2.79
C LYS A 172 3.99 -8.32 2.52
N HIS A 173 4.94 -8.95 1.83
CA HIS A 173 6.22 -8.36 1.45
C HIS A 173 6.33 -8.20 -0.05
N LEU A 174 6.56 -6.97 -0.47
CA LEU A 174 6.64 -6.56 -1.87
C LEU A 174 7.79 -5.57 -2.03
N PHE A 175 8.63 -5.77 -3.03
CA PHE A 175 9.42 -4.70 -3.62
C PHE A 175 9.00 -4.61 -5.09
N LYS A 176 8.51 -3.45 -5.51
CA LYS A 176 8.00 -3.24 -6.86
C LYS A 176 8.44 -1.90 -7.41
N VAL A 177 8.97 -1.93 -8.62
CA VAL A 177 9.26 -0.74 -9.43
C VAL A 177 8.55 -0.87 -10.76
N TYR A 178 8.02 0.25 -11.26
CA TYR A 178 7.58 0.37 -12.64
C TYR A 178 7.84 1.79 -13.13
N GLY A 179 8.67 1.92 -14.16
CA GLY A 179 8.85 3.18 -14.88
C GLY A 179 8.93 2.98 -16.38
N ARG A 180 8.57 4.02 -17.14
CA ARG A 180 8.79 4.12 -18.58
C ARG A 180 9.55 5.41 -18.87
N ASP A 181 10.54 5.31 -19.75
CA ASP A 181 11.32 6.43 -20.23
C ASP A 181 10.56 7.27 -21.26
N ARG A 182 10.74 8.59 -21.20
CA ARG A 182 9.74 9.57 -21.68
C ARG A 182 10.00 10.12 -23.07
N ASP A 183 11.18 9.88 -23.63
CA ASP A 183 11.60 10.47 -24.91
C ASP A 183 10.98 9.79 -26.15
N ARG A 184 10.08 8.80 -25.96
CA ARG A 184 9.23 8.27 -27.03
C ARG A 184 8.13 9.28 -27.36
N ARG A 185 8.36 10.07 -28.42
CA ARG A 185 7.38 11.00 -29.00
C ARG A 185 5.98 10.40 -29.07
N GLY A 186 5.03 11.05 -28.40
CA GLY A 186 3.59 10.80 -28.59
C GLY A 186 2.92 9.89 -27.57
N ASP A 187 3.52 9.60 -26.41
CA ASP A 187 2.78 9.01 -25.28
C ASP A 187 1.80 10.08 -24.73
N PRO A 188 0.47 9.92 -24.86
CA PRO A 188 -0.50 10.91 -24.42
C PRO A 188 -0.69 10.89 -22.89
N ASP A 189 -0.34 9.78 -22.25
CA ASP A 189 -0.58 9.53 -20.84
C ASP A 189 0.72 9.79 -20.06
N GLN A 190 0.84 10.99 -19.48
CA GLN A 190 2.00 11.37 -18.65
C GLN A 190 2.01 10.70 -17.27
N LEU A 191 2.06 9.37 -17.26
CA LEU A 191 2.03 8.54 -16.04
C LEU A 191 3.30 8.74 -15.20
N ALA A 192 3.13 8.68 -13.88
CA ALA A 192 4.26 8.56 -12.95
C ALA A 192 5.09 7.29 -13.23
N ASN A 193 6.35 7.32 -12.84
CA ASN A 193 7.11 6.12 -12.48
C ASN A 193 6.88 5.85 -10.99
N SER A 194 6.70 4.60 -10.57
CA SER A 194 6.39 4.24 -9.18
C SER A 194 7.40 3.30 -8.55
N LEU A 195 7.66 3.53 -7.26
CA LEU A 195 8.38 2.67 -6.33
C LEU A 195 7.39 2.31 -5.22
N CYS A 196 7.10 1.02 -5.05
CA CYS A 196 6.24 0.48 -4.01
C CYS A 196 7.00 -0.56 -3.19
N MET A 197 6.93 -0.43 -1.87
CA MET A 197 7.39 -1.43 -0.92
C MET A 197 6.24 -1.80 0.01
N THR A 198 6.09 -3.07 0.37
CA THR A 198 5.24 -3.48 1.48
C THR A 198 5.99 -4.36 2.45
N PHE A 199 5.59 -4.26 3.72
CA PHE A 199 6.04 -5.10 4.81
C PHE A 199 4.83 -5.70 5.51
N ALA A 200 5.04 -6.84 6.17
CA ALA A 200 4.06 -7.41 7.07
C ALA A 200 3.53 -6.35 8.06
N PRO A 201 2.23 -6.35 8.35
CA PRO A 201 1.62 -5.39 9.27
C PRO A 201 2.20 -5.54 10.70
N GLU A 202 2.58 -6.76 11.10
CA GLU A 202 3.31 -7.06 12.33
C GLU A 202 4.65 -6.30 12.39
N ASP A 203 5.39 -6.30 11.28
CA ASP A 203 6.65 -5.57 11.14
C ASP A 203 6.42 -4.05 11.21
N GLY A 204 5.34 -3.56 10.59
CA GLY A 204 4.94 -2.15 10.67
C GLY A 204 4.60 -1.68 12.09
N LEU A 205 3.91 -2.51 12.86
CA LEU A 205 3.52 -2.23 14.25
C LEU A 205 4.69 -2.38 15.24
N ALA A 206 5.54 -3.40 15.07
CA ALA A 206 6.68 -3.64 15.95
C ALA A 206 7.86 -2.68 15.68
N ARG A 207 8.04 -2.27 14.42
CA ARG A 207 9.21 -1.51 13.95
C ARG A 207 8.85 -0.10 13.47
N VAL A 208 7.81 0.54 14.04
CA VAL A 208 7.31 1.88 13.66
C VAL A 208 8.43 2.91 13.43
N ARG A 209 9.42 2.98 14.34
CA ARG A 209 10.56 3.92 14.22
C ARG A 209 11.46 3.60 13.03
N ASP A 210 11.73 2.33 12.77
CA ASP A 210 12.56 1.89 11.65
C ASP A 210 11.84 2.11 10.32
N MET A 211 10.50 1.95 10.29
CA MET A 211 9.67 2.26 9.12
C MET A 211 9.67 3.77 8.81
N ALA A 212 9.52 4.63 9.81
CA ALA A 212 9.67 6.08 9.63
C ALA A 212 11.09 6.46 9.18
N ALA A 213 12.12 5.83 9.75
CA ALA A 213 13.52 6.06 9.36
C ALA A 213 13.79 5.60 7.93
N LEU A 214 13.24 4.46 7.49
CA LEU A 214 13.32 3.97 6.11
C LEU A 214 12.68 4.97 5.14
N VAL A 215 11.45 5.42 5.42
CA VAL A 215 10.76 6.41 4.58
C VAL A 215 11.57 7.70 4.47
N ARG A 216 12.11 8.21 5.58
CA ARG A 216 12.97 9.41 5.59
C ARG A 216 14.26 9.21 4.77
N ARG A 217 14.92 8.06 4.91
CA ARG A 217 16.14 7.71 4.14
C ARG A 217 15.90 7.57 2.65
N ILE A 218 14.74 7.02 2.24
CA ILE A 218 14.36 6.95 0.82
C ILE A 218 14.01 8.34 0.29
N ALA A 219 13.23 9.13 1.04
CA ALA A 219 12.83 10.48 0.65
C ALA A 219 14.01 11.42 0.39
N GLU A 220 15.10 11.26 1.14
CA GLU A 220 16.31 12.07 0.98
C GLU A 220 17.03 11.85 -0.36
N ILE A 221 16.89 10.67 -0.98
CA ILE A 221 17.60 10.32 -2.23
C ILE A 221 16.68 10.12 -3.44
N PHE A 222 15.42 9.73 -3.23
CA PHE A 222 14.48 9.43 -4.30
C PHE A 222 13.76 10.72 -4.73
N PRO A 223 13.78 11.08 -6.03
CA PRO A 223 13.18 12.34 -6.50
C PRO A 223 11.65 12.22 -6.61
N TYR A 224 10.97 12.05 -5.48
CA TYR A 224 9.51 11.95 -5.45
C TYR A 224 8.85 13.25 -5.90
N ARG A 225 7.75 13.13 -6.66
CA ARG A 225 6.75 14.18 -6.87
C ARG A 225 5.71 14.14 -5.76
N SER A 226 5.21 12.95 -5.46
CA SER A 226 4.30 12.68 -4.35
C SER A 226 4.45 11.25 -3.84
N GLY A 227 3.92 10.97 -2.65
CA GLY A 227 3.92 9.61 -2.10
C GLY A 227 3.26 9.53 -0.72
N CYS A 228 3.07 8.32 -0.23
CA CYS A 228 2.62 8.09 1.13
C CYS A 228 3.16 6.77 1.71
N ALA A 229 3.20 6.69 3.03
CA ALA A 229 3.52 5.48 3.76
C ALA A 229 2.70 5.35 5.04
N GLY A 230 2.44 4.11 5.44
CA GLY A 230 1.52 3.76 6.51
C GLY A 230 0.79 2.47 6.18
N PHE A 231 -0.34 2.21 6.84
CA PHE A 231 -1.06 0.96 6.61
C PHE A 231 -2.02 1.03 5.42
N GLY A 232 -2.25 -0.12 4.81
CA GLY A 232 -3.17 -0.28 3.68
C GLY A 232 -3.44 -1.73 3.36
N TYR A 233 -4.22 -1.94 2.30
CA TYR A 233 -4.52 -3.25 1.73
C TYR A 233 -3.79 -3.42 0.41
N GLN A 234 -2.89 -4.39 0.33
CA GLN A 234 -2.28 -4.81 -0.93
C GLN A 234 -3.23 -5.80 -1.60
N VAL A 235 -3.56 -5.55 -2.87
CA VAL A 235 -4.46 -6.43 -3.65
C VAL A 235 -3.66 -7.30 -4.60
N SER A 236 -4.09 -8.55 -4.79
CA SER A 236 -3.55 -9.45 -5.81
C SER A 236 -4.05 -9.06 -7.20
N ARG A 237 -3.14 -8.94 -8.16
CA ARG A 237 -3.47 -8.69 -9.58
C ARG A 237 -4.28 -9.80 -10.26
N TYR A 238 -4.52 -10.93 -9.58
CA TYR A 238 -5.29 -12.07 -10.10
C TYR A 238 -6.74 -12.10 -9.59
N SER A 239 -7.09 -11.22 -8.66
CA SER A 239 -8.43 -11.14 -8.06
C SER A 239 -8.71 -9.70 -7.63
N SER A 240 -8.43 -8.75 -8.55
CA SER A 240 -8.59 -7.31 -8.29
C SER A 240 -10.00 -6.97 -7.84
N GLU A 241 -11.03 -7.54 -8.48
CA GLU A 241 -12.43 -7.27 -8.14
C GLU A 241 -12.76 -7.61 -6.67
N VAL A 242 -12.43 -8.82 -6.23
CA VAL A 242 -12.67 -9.27 -4.85
C VAL A 242 -11.81 -8.49 -3.86
N GLY A 243 -10.54 -8.27 -4.19
CA GLY A 243 -9.59 -7.59 -3.31
C GLY A 243 -9.84 -6.09 -3.15
N GLU A 244 -10.16 -5.37 -4.23
CA GLU A 244 -10.49 -3.95 -4.19
C GLU A 244 -11.89 -3.72 -3.58
N SER A 245 -12.87 -4.60 -3.82
CA SER A 245 -14.14 -4.60 -3.09
C SER A 245 -13.94 -4.70 -1.56
N PHE A 246 -13.13 -5.67 -1.12
CA PHE A 246 -12.79 -5.83 0.29
C PHE A 246 -12.02 -4.62 0.85
N ALA A 247 -11.00 -4.16 0.13
CA ALA A 247 -10.15 -3.05 0.54
C ALA A 247 -10.95 -1.74 0.64
N TRP A 248 -11.89 -1.51 -0.27
CA TRP A 248 -12.83 -0.38 -0.22
C TRP A 248 -13.72 -0.44 1.03
N GLN A 249 -14.44 -1.54 1.25
CA GLN A 249 -15.31 -1.68 2.42
C GLN A 249 -14.57 -1.47 3.74
N LYS A 250 -13.34 -2.00 3.85
CA LYS A 250 -12.52 -1.90 5.06
C LYS A 250 -11.88 -0.53 5.24
N SER A 251 -11.42 0.13 4.17
CA SER A 251 -10.88 1.49 4.26
C SER A 251 -11.95 2.56 4.45
N MET A 252 -13.19 2.35 4.00
CA MET A 252 -14.29 3.27 4.34
C MET A 252 -14.65 3.26 5.84
N ARG A 253 -14.46 2.11 6.52
CA ARG A 253 -14.55 1.99 7.98
C ARG A 253 -13.32 2.56 8.71
N HIS A 254 -12.13 2.29 8.18
CA HIS A 254 -10.84 2.69 8.73
C HIS A 254 -10.10 3.60 7.72
N PRO A 255 -10.42 4.91 7.65
CA PRO A 255 -10.03 5.79 6.54
C PRO A 255 -8.52 6.02 6.41
N GLN A 256 -7.73 5.75 7.46
CA GLN A 256 -6.27 5.78 7.39
C GLN A 256 -5.67 4.65 6.54
N MET A 257 -6.44 3.59 6.25
CA MET A 257 -5.99 2.49 5.39
C MET A 257 -6.01 2.90 3.91
N ASP A 258 -4.87 2.75 3.23
CA ASP A 258 -4.81 2.89 1.77
C ASP A 258 -5.31 1.63 1.03
N ILE A 259 -5.66 1.76 -0.26
CA ILE A 259 -5.88 0.64 -1.20
C ILE A 259 -4.72 0.65 -2.20
N VAL A 260 -3.71 -0.20 -2.01
CA VAL A 260 -2.42 -0.07 -2.71
C VAL A 260 -2.49 -0.68 -4.11
N ARG A 261 -2.60 0.18 -5.14
CA ARG A 261 -2.68 -0.21 -6.56
C ARG A 261 -1.54 0.44 -7.35
N SER A 262 -0.30 0.13 -6.98
CA SER A 262 0.93 0.81 -7.45
C SER A 262 1.15 0.93 -8.97
N LEU A 263 0.37 0.24 -9.81
CA LEU A 263 0.32 0.45 -11.27
C LEU A 263 -0.80 1.43 -11.68
N GLN A 264 -2.02 1.20 -11.22
CA GLN A 264 -3.21 2.03 -11.51
C GLN A 264 -3.08 3.42 -10.90
N ASP A 265 -2.52 3.52 -9.69
CA ASP A 265 -2.34 4.79 -8.99
C ASP A 265 -1.34 5.73 -9.72
N ARG A 266 -0.53 5.22 -10.67
CA ARG A 266 0.32 6.03 -11.56
C ARG A 266 -0.48 6.91 -12.53
N HIS A 267 -1.68 6.47 -12.89
CA HIS A 267 -2.65 7.27 -13.66
C HIS A 267 -3.26 8.34 -12.76
N ALA A 268 -3.67 7.96 -11.53
CA ALA A 268 -4.22 8.89 -10.56
C ALA A 268 -3.24 10.02 -10.19
N VAL A 269 -1.95 9.74 -9.96
CA VAL A 269 -1.02 10.83 -9.60
C VAL A 269 -0.46 11.62 -10.79
N ALA A 270 -0.44 11.00 -11.98
CA ALA A 270 0.29 11.46 -13.17
C ALA A 270 1.64 12.11 -12.78
N ASN A 271 1.85 13.38 -13.13
CA ASN A 271 2.96 14.19 -12.63
C ASN A 271 2.53 15.33 -11.69
N ASN A 272 1.22 15.54 -11.51
CA ASN A 272 0.66 16.78 -10.97
C ASN A 272 -0.27 16.60 -9.77
N ALA A 273 -0.33 15.39 -9.18
CA ALA A 273 -1.30 15.06 -8.16
C ALA A 273 -0.71 14.19 -7.03
N GLY A 274 -1.48 14.00 -5.98
CA GLY A 274 -1.13 13.19 -4.81
C GLY A 274 -2.34 12.37 -4.40
N LYS A 275 -2.22 11.04 -4.41
CA LYS A 275 -3.35 10.11 -4.30
C LYS A 275 -4.18 10.31 -3.03
N THR A 276 -3.54 10.40 -1.88
CA THR A 276 -4.23 10.40 -0.58
C THR A 276 -3.32 10.85 0.55
N VAL A 277 -3.88 10.91 1.77
CA VAL A 277 -3.13 11.08 3.02
C VAL A 277 -2.99 9.73 3.72
N ASN A 278 -1.78 9.43 4.21
CA ASN A 278 -1.52 8.34 5.14
C ASN A 278 -0.66 8.87 6.32
N TRP A 279 -0.24 8.01 7.26
CA TRP A 279 0.57 8.38 8.44
C TRP A 279 1.78 9.24 8.07
N LEU A 280 2.46 8.88 7.00
CA LEU A 280 3.54 9.63 6.37
C LEU A 280 3.07 10.01 4.97
N THR A 281 3.16 11.29 4.61
CA THR A 281 2.72 11.78 3.28
C THR A 281 3.78 12.73 2.72
N LEU A 282 4.18 12.53 1.46
CA LEU A 282 5.28 13.21 0.80
C LEU A 282 4.78 14.03 -0.39
N VAL A 283 5.25 15.28 -0.50
CA VAL A 283 4.89 16.22 -1.56
C VAL A 283 6.13 17.03 -1.95
N CYS A 284 6.49 17.07 -3.24
CA CYS A 284 7.63 17.85 -3.69
C CYS A 284 7.41 19.36 -3.59
N ASP A 285 8.49 20.15 -3.57
CA ASP A 285 8.43 21.61 -3.45
C ASP A 285 7.67 22.30 -4.59
N GLU A 286 7.55 21.64 -5.75
CA GLU A 286 6.77 22.14 -6.89
C GLU A 286 5.27 22.02 -6.62
N LEU A 287 4.78 20.84 -6.23
CA LEU A 287 3.37 20.65 -5.87
C LEU A 287 3.00 21.40 -4.59
N LEU A 288 3.91 21.51 -3.62
CA LEU A 288 3.65 22.24 -2.37
C LEU A 288 3.44 23.74 -2.62
N ARG A 289 4.20 24.34 -3.56
CA ARG A 289 4.00 25.75 -3.95
C ARG A 289 2.64 26.03 -4.58
N GLU A 290 2.03 25.05 -5.24
CA GLU A 290 0.68 25.18 -5.80
C GLU A 290 -0.41 25.26 -4.70
N LEU A 291 -0.14 24.75 -3.50
CA LEU A 291 -1.05 24.80 -2.36
C LEU A 291 -1.04 26.15 -1.61
N GLY A 292 -0.10 27.04 -1.95
CA GLY A 292 -0.04 28.40 -1.43
C GLY A 292 1.31 28.76 -0.80
N SER A 293 1.32 29.86 -0.05
CA SER A 293 2.54 30.30 0.65
C SER A 293 2.88 29.37 1.83
N PRO A 294 4.14 29.25 2.26
CA PRO A 294 4.50 28.49 3.46
C PRO A 294 3.70 28.91 4.71
N LYS A 295 3.35 30.20 4.83
CA LYS A 295 2.48 30.69 5.92
C LYS A 295 1.06 30.11 5.84
N ASN A 296 0.52 29.89 4.64
CA ASN A 296 -0.78 29.25 4.46
C ASN A 296 -0.73 27.77 4.86
N VAL A 297 0.39 27.09 4.55
CA VAL A 297 0.64 25.70 4.96
C VAL A 297 0.70 25.62 6.50
N GLU A 298 1.51 26.45 7.14
CA GLU A 298 1.61 26.55 8.61
C GLU A 298 0.25 26.85 9.26
N GLN A 299 -0.51 27.82 8.72
CA GLN A 299 -1.84 28.18 9.21
C GLN A 299 -2.89 27.09 9.02
N THR A 300 -2.81 26.28 7.95
CA THR A 300 -3.78 25.21 7.69
C THR A 300 -3.53 23.99 8.57
N LEU A 301 -2.28 23.74 8.95
CA LEU A 301 -1.89 22.53 9.70
C LEU A 301 -2.13 22.64 11.21
N GLU A 302 -2.14 23.85 11.79
CA GLU A 302 -2.40 24.16 13.21
C GLU A 302 -1.86 23.10 14.19
N ALA A 303 -0.58 23.17 14.59
CA ALA A 303 0.13 22.21 15.48
C ALA A 303 -0.75 21.13 16.14
N PRO A 304 -0.65 19.86 15.67
CA PRO A 304 0.54 19.08 15.99
C PRO A 304 1.15 18.30 14.81
N ILE A 305 0.78 18.59 13.56
CA ILE A 305 1.30 17.85 12.39
C ILE A 305 2.79 18.19 12.20
N GLU A 306 3.65 17.19 12.42
CA GLU A 306 5.08 17.30 12.16
C GLU A 306 5.33 17.35 10.66
N TRP A 307 6.25 18.21 10.22
CA TRP A 307 6.73 18.22 8.85
C TRP A 307 8.24 18.45 8.80
N THR A 308 8.89 17.90 7.79
CA THR A 308 10.34 17.99 7.59
C THR A 308 10.64 18.08 6.10
N HIS A 309 11.51 19.00 5.70
CA HIS A 309 12.04 19.03 4.34
C HIS A 309 13.09 17.92 4.17
N LEU A 310 12.96 17.12 3.11
CA LEU A 310 13.77 15.95 2.78
C LEU A 310 13.87 15.81 1.26
N GLY A 311 15.08 15.79 0.72
CA GLY A 311 15.34 15.63 -0.71
C GLY A 311 14.54 16.59 -1.60
N ALA A 312 13.52 16.05 -2.30
CA ALA A 312 12.72 16.77 -3.30
C ALA A 312 11.57 17.63 -2.74
N GLY A 313 11.33 17.64 -1.43
CA GLY A 313 10.28 18.46 -0.82
C GLY A 313 10.00 18.13 0.64
N VAL A 314 8.72 18.01 1.00
CA VAL A 314 8.29 17.87 2.40
C VAL A 314 7.66 16.50 2.67
N LEU A 315 8.09 15.90 3.79
CA LEU A 315 7.41 14.81 4.48
C LEU A 315 6.55 15.37 5.62
N PHE A 316 5.25 15.11 5.57
CA PHE A 316 4.31 15.29 6.68
C PHE A 316 4.17 13.99 7.48
N GLN A 317 4.12 14.08 8.80
CA GLN A 317 3.97 12.95 9.72
C GLN A 317 2.83 13.21 10.72
N LEU A 318 1.87 12.28 10.74
CA LEU A 318 0.67 12.33 11.58
C LEU A 318 0.90 11.58 12.91
N GLY A 319 1.65 12.21 13.82
CA GLY A 319 1.99 11.67 15.12
C GLY A 319 3.12 10.63 15.12
N ALA A 320 3.50 10.15 16.30
CA ALA A 320 4.67 9.29 16.50
C ALA A 320 4.48 7.84 15.97
N SER A 321 3.26 7.43 15.65
CA SER A 321 2.89 6.11 15.15
C SER A 321 1.61 6.22 14.30
N PRO A 322 1.36 5.30 13.34
CA PRO A 322 0.13 5.28 12.57
C PRO A 322 -1.13 5.31 13.46
N GLY A 323 -1.96 6.33 13.25
CA GLY A 323 -3.26 6.43 13.89
C GLY A 323 -4.29 5.60 13.14
N PHE A 324 -5.20 4.97 13.88
CA PHE A 324 -6.36 4.29 13.31
C PHE A 324 -7.61 4.71 14.06
N ILE A 325 -8.72 4.84 13.32
CA ILE A 325 -10.07 4.99 13.88
C ILE A 325 -10.97 3.92 13.29
N ASP A 326 -12.06 3.64 13.98
CA ASP A 326 -13.19 2.92 13.44
C ASP A 326 -14.41 3.84 13.40
N ARG A 327 -14.80 4.26 12.19
CA ARG A 327 -15.91 5.18 11.98
C ARG A 327 -17.24 4.65 12.48
N THR A 328 -17.42 3.32 12.54
CA THR A 328 -18.64 2.71 13.07
C THR A 328 -18.78 2.87 14.59
N ARG A 329 -17.72 3.33 15.27
CA ARG A 329 -17.67 3.64 16.70
C ARG A 329 -17.77 5.15 17.00
N GLY A 330 -17.92 6.00 15.99
CA GLY A 330 -17.92 7.47 16.15
C GLY A 330 -16.54 8.08 16.44
N GLU A 331 -15.46 7.34 16.20
CA GLU A 331 -14.09 7.82 16.35
C GLU A 331 -13.70 8.77 15.19
N THR A 332 -12.87 9.78 15.44
CA THR A 332 -12.49 10.83 14.46
C THR A 332 -10.97 10.99 14.34
N ALA A 333 -10.49 11.41 13.15
CA ALA A 333 -9.06 11.48 12.82
C ALA A 333 -8.65 12.92 12.45
N PRO A 334 -8.72 13.90 13.38
CA PRO A 334 -8.63 15.33 13.07
C PRO A 334 -7.34 15.74 12.33
N ASP A 335 -6.22 15.07 12.58
CA ASP A 335 -4.95 15.35 11.91
C ASP A 335 -4.95 14.90 10.44
N TYR A 336 -5.58 13.75 10.15
CA TYR A 336 -5.79 13.28 8.78
C TYR A 336 -6.76 14.20 8.02
N HIS A 337 -7.82 14.68 8.67
CA HIS A 337 -8.74 15.67 8.09
C HIS A 337 -8.05 17.01 7.78
N ARG A 338 -7.16 17.49 8.66
CA ARG A 338 -6.37 18.72 8.44
C ARG A 338 -5.40 18.57 7.28
N LEU A 339 -4.60 17.50 7.25
CA LEU A 339 -3.67 17.27 6.15
C LEU A 339 -4.40 17.00 4.81
N HIS A 340 -5.54 16.30 4.83
CA HIS A 340 -6.35 16.10 3.62
C HIS A 340 -6.90 17.42 3.10
N ARG A 341 -7.39 18.31 3.98
CA ARG A 341 -7.85 19.65 3.60
C ARG A 341 -6.76 20.47 2.91
N LEU A 342 -5.52 20.42 3.42
CA LEU A 342 -4.36 21.07 2.79
C LEU A 342 -4.08 20.48 1.41
N LEU A 343 -4.03 19.14 1.30
CA LEU A 343 -3.67 18.45 0.05
C LEU A 343 -4.85 18.27 -0.92
N ARG A 344 -6.08 18.69 -0.56
CA ARG A 344 -7.31 18.49 -1.36
C ARG A 344 -7.16 18.89 -2.83
N PRO A 345 -6.51 20.02 -3.22
CA PRO A 345 -6.32 20.36 -4.63
C PRO A 345 -5.49 19.36 -5.44
N LEU A 346 -4.61 18.59 -4.79
CA LEU A 346 -3.84 17.50 -5.41
C LEU A 346 -4.62 16.18 -5.40
N ILE A 347 -5.43 15.94 -4.36
CA ILE A 347 -6.24 14.72 -4.19
C ILE A 347 -7.45 14.73 -5.15
N GLU A 348 -8.09 15.87 -5.39
CA GLU A 348 -9.18 15.99 -6.37
C GLU A 348 -8.69 15.79 -7.81
N ARG A 349 -7.50 16.30 -8.18
CA ARG A 349 -6.86 15.93 -9.46
C ARG A 349 -6.64 14.42 -9.54
N ALA A 350 -6.20 13.80 -8.44
CA ALA A 350 -5.97 12.37 -8.43
C ALA A 350 -7.25 11.55 -8.58
N ARG A 351 -8.36 12.00 -7.99
CA ARG A 351 -9.69 11.44 -8.18
C ARG A 351 -10.12 11.51 -9.65
N GLU A 352 -9.97 12.68 -10.28
CA GLU A 352 -10.36 12.92 -11.68
C GLU A 352 -9.53 12.11 -12.70
N GLN A 353 -8.27 11.79 -12.36
CA GLN A 353 -7.35 11.02 -13.20
C GLN A 353 -7.36 9.51 -12.88
N SER A 354 -7.96 9.09 -11.76
CA SER A 354 -7.89 7.69 -11.31
C SER A 354 -8.78 6.76 -12.14
N PRO A 355 -8.24 5.63 -12.63
CA PRO A 355 -9.07 4.47 -12.96
C PRO A 355 -9.91 4.07 -11.75
N TRP A 356 -11.17 3.71 -12.00
CA TRP A 356 -12.09 3.28 -10.95
C TRP A 356 -11.57 2.04 -10.21
N PHE A 357 -11.95 1.87 -8.95
CA PHE A 357 -11.72 0.62 -8.25
C PHE A 357 -12.56 -0.50 -8.87
N ALA A 358 -11.97 -1.68 -9.02
CA ALA A 358 -12.71 -2.87 -9.43
C ALA A 358 -13.55 -3.37 -8.23
N THR A 359 -14.76 -2.82 -8.03
CA THR A 359 -15.56 -3.09 -6.82
C THR A 359 -16.83 -3.93 -7.06
N GLY A 360 -16.82 -4.74 -8.12
CA GLY A 360 -17.97 -5.54 -8.55
C GLY A 360 -18.71 -4.89 -9.71
N SER A 361 -20.04 -4.81 -9.60
CA SER A 361 -20.96 -4.20 -10.57
C SER A 361 -20.43 -2.87 -11.13
N SER A 362 -20.42 -2.75 -12.46
CA SER A 362 -19.98 -1.55 -13.20
C SER A 362 -20.59 -0.25 -12.68
N ASP A 363 -21.85 -0.32 -12.27
CA ASP A 363 -22.74 0.82 -12.11
C ASP A 363 -22.40 1.70 -10.90
N ASP A 364 -21.61 1.19 -9.93
CA ASP A 364 -21.22 1.93 -8.72
C ASP A 364 -19.70 2.08 -8.52
N GLN A 365 -18.86 1.56 -9.44
CA GLN A 365 -17.39 1.67 -9.34
C GLN A 365 -16.92 3.13 -9.31
N ALA A 366 -17.54 3.99 -10.13
CA ALA A 366 -17.22 5.42 -10.19
C ALA A 366 -17.55 6.12 -8.86
N GLU A 367 -18.76 5.91 -8.33
CA GLU A 367 -19.21 6.50 -7.06
C GLU A 367 -18.34 6.03 -5.89
N ARG A 368 -18.09 4.71 -5.78
CA ARG A 368 -17.22 4.15 -4.73
C ARG A 368 -15.80 4.70 -4.80
N THR A 369 -15.29 4.97 -6.00
CA THR A 369 -13.98 5.61 -6.20
C THR A 369 -13.97 7.04 -5.69
N ASP A 370 -14.94 7.85 -6.12
CA ASP A 370 -15.14 9.23 -5.65
C ASP A 370 -15.26 9.30 -4.12
N ASP A 371 -16.07 8.42 -3.53
CA ASP A 371 -16.32 8.34 -2.08
C ASP A 371 -15.06 8.03 -1.27
N TRP A 372 -14.16 7.22 -1.83
CA TRP A 372 -12.90 6.87 -1.19
C TRP A 372 -11.89 8.01 -1.23
N PHE A 373 -11.78 8.75 -2.35
CA PHE A 373 -10.92 9.94 -2.42
C PHE A 373 -11.42 11.05 -1.48
N ARG A 374 -12.75 11.21 -1.39
CA ARG A 374 -13.42 12.16 -0.48
C ARG A 374 -13.66 11.63 0.92
N ARG A 375 -13.11 10.46 1.29
CA ARG A 375 -13.43 9.83 2.58
C ARG A 375 -13.10 10.72 3.77
N PHE A 376 -12.09 11.58 3.69
CA PHE A 376 -11.73 12.55 4.74
C PHE A 376 -12.47 13.90 4.67
N ASP A 377 -13.38 14.12 3.71
CA ASP A 377 -14.23 15.32 3.70
C ASP A 377 -15.40 15.22 4.69
N ARG A 378 -15.79 13.98 5.02
CA ARG A 378 -16.81 13.66 6.04
C ARG A 378 -16.17 13.74 7.42
N ALA A 379 -16.41 14.85 8.12
CA ALA A 379 -15.98 15.12 9.50
C ALA A 379 -16.98 14.57 10.52
#